data_AF-A0A1M3R2B8-F1
#
_entry.id   AF-A0A1M3R2B8-F1
#
_cell.length_a   1.000
_cell.length_b   1.000
_cell.length_c   1.000
_cell.angle_alpha   90.00
_cell.angle_beta   90.00
_cell.angle_gamma   90.00
#
_symmetry.space_group_name_H-M   'P 1'
#
loop_
_entity.id
_entity.type
_entity.pdbx_description
1 polymer ?
#
loop_
_entity_poly.entity_id
_entity_poly.type
_entity_poly.pdbx_seq_one_letter_code
_entity_poly.pdbx_strand_id
1 'polypeptide(L)'
;MVNSEGIFSARQTFMKKPYTPFLAFLVLILITIPFSFDFSTSIVPGWHTTIFPAYFIGELIVIIVLLFVIIGYWLLSKQGDKTSWILFAIHFLFTIPTIIYIKFPTVFLDLQIPNQDKQIKAVAFRMHFISAAWILFVLGQILFVIYYIRVQKVKHTISP
;
A
#
# COMPACT_ATOMS: atom_id res chain seq x y z
N MET A 1 13.77 53.52 -6.32
CA MET A 1 14.06 52.55 -5.25
C MET A 1 12.95 51.52 -5.25
N VAL A 2 13.22 50.33 -5.81
CA VAL A 2 12.24 49.22 -5.83
C VAL A 2 12.26 48.59 -4.44
N ASN A 3 11.11 48.57 -3.79
CA ASN A 3 10.96 48.15 -2.41
C ASN A 3 11.28 46.65 -2.27
N SER A 4 12.46 46.33 -1.72
CA SER A 4 12.97 44.96 -1.54
C SER A 4 12.10 44.12 -0.59
N GLU A 5 11.23 44.76 0.18
CA GLU A 5 10.28 44.10 1.08
C GLU A 5 9.15 43.37 0.33
N GLY A 6 8.74 43.88 -0.85
CA GLY A 6 7.71 43.24 -1.67
C GLY A 6 8.17 41.93 -2.33
N ILE A 7 9.47 41.80 -2.60
CA ILE A 7 10.05 40.59 -3.22
C ILE A 7 10.24 39.48 -2.17
N PHE A 8 10.55 39.84 -0.92
CA PHE A 8 10.71 38.87 0.16
C PHE A 8 9.36 38.33 0.66
N SER A 9 8.32 39.17 0.70
CA SER A 9 6.96 38.76 1.06
C SER A 9 6.30 37.82 0.03
N ALA A 10 6.71 37.87 -1.24
CA ALA A 10 6.18 36.96 -2.27
C ALA A 10 6.82 35.55 -2.22
N ARG A 11 7.86 35.36 -1.39
CA ARG A 11 8.62 34.09 -1.30
C ARG A 11 8.29 33.25 -0.05
N GLN A 12 7.49 33.78 0.87
CA GLN A 12 6.88 33.08 2.01
C GLN A 12 5.36 33.21 1.87
N THR A 13 4.53 32.21 1.62
CA THR A 13 4.63 30.77 1.75
C THR A 13 3.59 30.19 0.79
N PHE A 14 4.00 29.69 -0.38
CA PHE A 14 3.23 28.62 -1.01
C PHE A 14 3.41 27.40 -0.11
N MET A 15 2.63 27.33 0.98
CA MET A 15 2.51 26.10 1.78
C MET A 15 1.87 25.06 0.86
N LYS A 16 2.71 24.38 0.07
CA LYS A 16 2.30 23.22 -0.70
C LYS A 16 1.75 22.23 0.32
N LYS A 17 0.43 22.05 0.32
CA LYS A 17 -0.21 20.97 1.09
C LYS A 17 0.53 19.66 0.75
N PRO A 18 0.98 18.88 1.74
CA PRO A 18 1.75 17.68 1.48
C PRO A 18 0.82 16.59 0.93
N TYR A 19 0.61 16.59 -0.39
CA TYR A 19 -0.07 15.51 -1.11
C TYR A 19 0.82 14.26 -1.25
N THR A 20 2.05 14.30 -0.74
CA THR A 20 3.05 13.24 -0.90
C THR A 20 2.59 11.88 -0.39
N PRO A 21 1.99 11.73 0.81
CA PRO A 21 1.51 10.41 1.25
C PRO A 21 0.43 9.85 0.34
N PHE A 22 -0.52 10.71 -0.07
CA PHE A 22 -1.57 10.35 -1.02
C PHE A 22 -0.96 9.89 -2.35
N LEU A 23 -0.01 10.66 -2.91
CA LEU A 23 0.62 10.35 -4.19
C LEU A 23 1.46 9.07 -4.10
N ALA A 24 2.16 8.84 -2.99
CA ALA A 24 2.95 7.63 -2.77
C ALA A 24 2.07 6.38 -2.79
N PHE A 25 0.94 6.39 -2.08
CA PHE A 25 0.00 5.27 -2.10
C PHE A 25 -0.77 5.16 -3.42
N LEU A 26 -0.98 6.26 -4.15
CA LEU A 26 -1.52 6.23 -5.51
C LEU A 26 -0.55 5.54 -6.47
N VAL A 27 0.75 5.82 -6.39
CA VAL A 27 1.76 5.09 -7.18
C VAL A 27 1.79 3.62 -6.77
N LEU A 28 1.69 3.33 -5.47
CA LEU A 28 1.69 1.96 -4.95
C LEU A 28 0.50 1.14 -5.48
N ILE A 29 -0.70 1.73 -5.55
CA ILE A 29 -1.85 1.02 -6.12
C ILE A 29 -1.68 0.81 -7.63
N LEU A 30 -1.15 1.80 -8.37
CA LEU A 30 -0.94 1.70 -9.82
C LEU A 30 0.04 0.57 -10.20
N ILE A 31 1.08 0.35 -9.40
CA ILE A 31 2.00 -0.78 -9.63
C ILE A 31 1.41 -2.13 -9.20
N THR A 32 0.45 -2.11 -8.27
CA THR A 32 -0.22 -3.31 -7.75
C THR A 32 -1.31 -3.81 -8.68
N ILE A 33 -2.02 -2.92 -9.39
CA ILE A 33 -3.12 -3.31 -10.29
C ILE A 33 -2.67 -4.44 -11.25
N PRO A 34 -3.49 -5.50 -11.39
CA PRO A 34 -3.16 -6.61 -12.26
C PRO A 34 -3.29 -6.17 -13.72
N PHE A 35 -2.20 -6.30 -14.47
CA PHE A 35 -2.22 -6.25 -15.94
C PHE A 35 -2.19 -7.66 -16.56
N SER A 36 -2.18 -8.71 -15.73
CA SER A 36 -2.03 -10.11 -16.16
C SER A 36 -3.07 -10.97 -15.47
N PHE A 37 -3.84 -11.71 -16.28
CA PHE A 37 -4.92 -12.57 -15.81
C PHE A 37 -4.57 -14.02 -16.15
N ASP A 38 -3.81 -14.67 -15.27
CA ASP A 38 -3.47 -16.10 -15.41
C ASP A 38 -4.63 -16.97 -14.87
N PHE A 39 -5.80 -16.92 -15.51
CA PHE A 39 -6.93 -17.80 -15.17
C PHE A 39 -6.96 -19.03 -16.08
N SER A 40 -7.47 -20.14 -15.54
CA SER A 40 -7.74 -21.36 -16.31
C SER A 40 -9.24 -21.51 -16.53
N THR A 41 -9.68 -21.59 -17.79
CA THR A 41 -11.05 -21.91 -18.16
C THR A 41 -11.15 -23.34 -18.65
N SER A 42 -12.21 -24.06 -18.26
CA SER A 42 -12.50 -25.37 -18.83
C SER A 42 -12.84 -25.27 -20.32
N ILE A 43 -12.30 -26.19 -21.12
CA ILE A 43 -12.56 -26.33 -22.56
C ILE A 43 -13.67 -27.37 -22.82
N VAL A 44 -14.01 -28.19 -21.82
CA VAL A 44 -15.02 -29.25 -21.95
C VAL A 44 -16.41 -28.64 -22.08
N PRO A 45 -17.16 -28.91 -23.17
CA PRO A 45 -18.52 -28.41 -23.34
C PRO A 45 -19.44 -28.78 -22.17
N GLY A 46 -20.18 -27.80 -21.64
CA GLY A 46 -21.05 -27.97 -20.48
C GLY A 46 -20.36 -27.77 -19.12
N TRP A 47 -19.03 -27.59 -19.09
CA TRP A 47 -18.28 -27.32 -17.87
C TRP A 47 -17.76 -25.87 -17.86
N HIS A 48 -18.46 -24.99 -17.12
CA HIS A 48 -18.21 -23.54 -17.10
C HIS A 48 -17.29 -23.08 -15.96
N THR A 49 -16.39 -23.94 -15.48
CA THR A 49 -15.51 -23.60 -14.35
C THR A 49 -14.35 -22.72 -14.80
N THR A 50 -14.17 -21.60 -14.09
CA THR A 50 -13.00 -20.72 -14.18
C THR A 50 -12.28 -20.76 -12.84
N ILE A 51 -10.97 -21.03 -12.85
CA ILE A 51 -10.15 -21.14 -11.64
C ILE A 51 -9.26 -19.91 -11.54
N PHE A 52 -9.34 -19.22 -10.39
CA PHE A 52 -8.48 -18.10 -10.05
C PHE A 52 -7.32 -18.54 -9.17
N PRO A 53 -6.10 -18.03 -9.40
CA PRO A 53 -4.99 -18.25 -8.48
C PRO A 53 -5.27 -17.67 -7.09
N ALA A 54 -4.78 -18.31 -6.02
CA ALA A 54 -5.03 -17.85 -4.65
C ALA A 54 -4.51 -16.43 -4.36
N TYR A 55 -3.43 -16.00 -5.04
CA TYR A 55 -2.89 -14.65 -4.89
C TYR A 55 -3.84 -13.56 -5.43
N PHE A 56 -4.71 -13.89 -6.38
CA PHE A 56 -5.69 -12.96 -6.96
C PHE A 56 -6.65 -12.40 -5.89
N ILE A 57 -7.10 -13.25 -4.96
CA ILE A 57 -7.97 -12.82 -3.87
C ILE A 57 -7.21 -11.90 -2.91
N GLY A 58 -5.97 -12.23 -2.57
CA GLY A 58 -5.11 -11.39 -1.73
C GLY A 58 -4.85 -10.02 -2.36
N GLU A 59 -4.62 -10.00 -3.68
CA GLU A 59 -4.45 -8.78 -4.47
C GLU A 59 -5.69 -7.88 -4.42
N LEU A 60 -6.88 -8.44 -4.65
CA LEU A 60 -8.14 -7.69 -4.58
C LEU A 60 -8.36 -7.08 -3.18
N ILE A 61 -8.09 -7.84 -2.12
CA ILE A 61 -8.18 -7.35 -0.74
C ILE A 61 -7.24 -6.17 -0.54
N VAL A 62 -5.97 -6.29 -0.95
CA VAL A 62 -4.98 -5.22 -0.81
C VAL A 62 -5.38 -3.98 -1.60
N ILE A 63 -5.86 -4.12 -2.83
CA ILE A 63 -6.34 -2.99 -3.65
C ILE A 63 -7.47 -2.25 -2.93
N ILE A 64 -8.48 -2.96 -2.43
CA ILE A 64 -9.60 -2.35 -1.70
C ILE A 64 -9.09 -1.58 -0.48
N VAL A 65 -8.21 -2.17 0.31
CA VAL A 65 -7.60 -1.51 1.48
C VAL A 65 -6.80 -0.27 1.07
N LEU A 66 -5.98 -0.36 0.02
CA LEU A 66 -5.19 0.77 -0.47
C LEU A 66 -6.07 1.90 -0.99
N LEU A 67 -7.24 1.62 -1.58
CA LEU A 67 -8.21 2.66 -1.95
C LEU A 67 -8.68 3.44 -0.72
N PHE A 68 -9.01 2.76 0.39
CA PHE A 68 -9.35 3.43 1.64
C PHE A 68 -8.19 4.25 2.20
N VAL A 69 -6.96 3.73 2.12
CA VAL A 69 -5.74 4.45 2.54
C VAL A 69 -5.53 5.72 1.72
N ILE A 70 -5.68 5.63 0.39
CA ILE A 70 -5.57 6.77 -0.53
C ILE A 70 -6.60 7.84 -0.17
N ILE A 71 -7.86 7.45 0.02
CA ILE A 71 -8.93 8.37 0.44
C ILE A 71 -8.57 8.99 1.80
N GLY A 72 -8.11 8.20 2.77
CA GLY A 72 -7.75 8.69 4.10
C GLY A 72 -6.61 9.71 4.06
N TYR A 73 -5.51 9.43 3.34
CA TYR A 73 -4.42 10.40 3.17
C TYR A 73 -4.82 11.62 2.36
N TRP A 74 -5.69 11.47 1.35
CA TRP A 74 -6.26 12.61 0.64
C TRP A 74 -7.05 13.52 1.59
N LEU A 75 -7.90 12.94 2.44
CA LEU A 75 -8.66 13.69 3.45
C LEU A 75 -7.76 14.35 4.49
N LEU A 76 -6.66 13.70 4.90
CA LEU A 76 -5.65 14.30 5.78
C LEU A 76 -4.92 15.46 5.10
N SER A 77 -4.56 15.34 3.81
CA SER A 77 -3.86 16.40 3.06
C SER A 77 -4.66 17.70 2.96
N LYS A 78 -6.00 17.62 3.03
CA LYS A 78 -6.89 18.80 3.06
C LYS A 78 -6.80 19.58 4.37
N GLN A 79 -6.26 19.00 5.45
CA GLN A 79 -6.25 19.56 6.81
C GLN A 79 -4.98 20.35 7.16
N GLY A 80 -4.09 20.59 6.18
CA GLY A 80 -2.82 21.30 6.37
C GLY A 80 -1.65 20.36 6.72
N ASP A 81 -0.51 20.92 7.13
CA ASP A 81 0.75 20.20 7.36
C ASP A 81 0.79 19.42 8.70
N LYS A 82 -0.33 18.80 9.09
CA LYS A 82 -0.44 17.97 10.30
C LYS A 82 -0.05 16.51 10.04
N THR A 83 0.57 16.23 8.89
CA THR A 83 0.97 14.88 8.52
C THR A 83 2.23 14.50 9.27
N SER A 84 2.17 13.45 10.08
CA SER A 84 3.37 12.92 10.74
C SER A 84 4.14 12.04 9.76
N TRP A 85 5.26 12.54 9.26
CA TRP A 85 6.12 11.84 8.30
C TRP A 85 6.64 10.49 8.80
N ILE A 86 6.89 10.35 10.11
CA ILE A 86 7.35 9.10 10.71
C ILE A 86 6.27 8.01 10.62
N LEU A 87 5.02 8.30 11.00
CA LEU A 87 3.93 7.33 10.91
C LEU A 87 3.60 6.99 9.46
N PHE A 88 3.71 7.96 8.55
CA PHE A 88 3.60 7.70 7.12
C PHE A 88 4.70 6.74 6.64
N ALA A 89 5.97 7.01 6.98
CA ALA A 89 7.09 6.15 6.57
C ALA A 89 6.96 4.73 7.12
N ILE A 90 6.53 4.57 8.37
CA ILE A 90 6.29 3.26 8.99
C ILE A 90 5.15 2.53 8.25
N HIS A 91 4.01 3.20 8.04
CA HIS A 91 2.88 2.60 7.34
C HIS A 91 3.25 2.19 5.91
N PHE A 92 3.95 3.07 5.19
CA PHE A 92 4.41 2.80 3.84
C PHE A 92 5.37 1.60 3.83
N LEU A 93 6.38 1.58 4.70
CA LEU A 93 7.34 0.49 4.82
C LEU A 93 6.68 -0.85 5.15
N PHE A 94 5.69 -0.85 6.06
CA PHE A 94 4.96 -2.06 6.45
C PHE A 94 4.06 -2.59 5.34
N THR A 95 3.73 -1.76 4.34
CA THR A 95 2.91 -2.14 3.20
C THR A 95 3.74 -2.83 2.12
N ILE A 96 5.00 -2.41 1.92
CA ILE A 96 5.86 -2.88 0.81
C ILE A 96 6.03 -4.41 0.73
N PRO A 97 6.33 -5.15 1.82
CA PRO A 97 6.55 -6.60 1.74
C PRO A 97 5.37 -7.36 1.12
N THR A 98 4.14 -6.97 1.46
CA THR A 98 2.92 -7.60 0.92
C THR A 98 2.73 -7.28 -0.55
N ILE A 99 3.03 -6.04 -0.97
CA ILE A 99 2.96 -5.65 -2.39
C ILE A 99 3.98 -6.43 -3.22
N ILE A 100 5.21 -6.58 -2.72
CA ILE A 100 6.25 -7.38 -3.40
C ILE A 100 5.78 -8.83 -3.55
N TYR A 101 5.26 -9.45 -2.48
CA TYR A 101 4.79 -10.82 -2.54
C TYR A 101 3.64 -11.02 -3.53
N ILE A 102 2.65 -10.12 -3.53
CA ILE A 102 1.50 -10.21 -4.43
C ILE A 102 1.94 -10.02 -5.88
N LYS A 103 2.83 -9.05 -6.15
CA LYS A 103 3.29 -8.77 -7.51
C LYS A 103 4.21 -9.86 -8.07
N PHE A 104 4.99 -10.48 -7.19
CA PHE A 104 5.95 -11.52 -7.54
C PHE A 104 5.66 -12.77 -6.70
N PRO A 105 4.58 -13.52 -7.00
CA PRO A 105 4.14 -14.64 -6.16
C PRO A 105 5.16 -15.78 -6.06
N THR A 106 6.08 -15.87 -7.03
CA THR A 106 7.21 -16.82 -7.07
C THR A 106 8.48 -16.29 -6.41
N VAL A 107 8.45 -15.07 -5.82
CA VAL A 107 9.60 -14.54 -5.07
C VAL A 107 9.97 -15.53 -3.96
N PHE A 108 11.26 -15.84 -3.87
CA PHE A 108 11.81 -16.84 -2.94
C PHE A 108 11.37 -18.30 -3.20
N LEU A 109 10.79 -18.60 -4.37
CA LEU A 109 10.47 -19.95 -4.81
C LEU A 109 11.29 -20.33 -6.05
N ASP A 110 12.38 -21.07 -5.85
CA ASP A 110 13.12 -21.67 -6.94
C ASP A 110 12.65 -23.12 -7.15
N LEU A 111 11.80 -23.30 -8.16
CA LEU A 111 11.22 -24.60 -8.52
C LEU A 111 12.18 -25.48 -9.33
N GLN A 112 13.33 -24.95 -9.76
CA GLN A 112 14.26 -25.67 -10.63
C GLN A 112 15.38 -26.38 -9.86
N ILE A 113 15.41 -26.28 -8.53
CA ILE A 113 16.41 -26.97 -7.70
C ILE A 113 16.12 -28.47 -7.72
N PRO A 114 16.99 -29.33 -8.28
CA PRO A 114 16.71 -30.77 -8.38
C PRO A 114 16.71 -31.51 -7.02
N ASN A 115 17.11 -30.83 -5.94
CA ASN A 115 17.18 -31.38 -4.59
C ASN A 115 15.90 -31.07 -3.79
N GLN A 116 15.16 -32.11 -3.41
CA GLN A 116 13.89 -32.00 -2.67
C GLN A 116 14.02 -31.29 -1.32
N ASP A 117 15.08 -31.57 -0.54
CA ASP A 117 15.27 -30.91 0.77
C ASP A 117 15.44 -29.40 0.64
N LYS A 118 16.14 -28.95 -0.42
CA LYS A 118 16.30 -27.53 -0.72
C LYS A 118 14.98 -26.89 -1.15
N GLN A 119 14.16 -27.60 -1.94
CA GLN A 119 12.83 -27.13 -2.30
C GLN A 119 11.93 -26.97 -1.07
N ILE A 120 11.91 -27.97 -0.17
CA ILE A 120 11.10 -27.91 1.07
C ILE A 120 11.52 -26.73 1.93
N LYS A 121 12.83 -26.49 2.09
CA LYS A 121 13.34 -25.33 2.85
C LYS A 121 12.95 -24.00 2.22
N ALA A 122 13.00 -23.89 0.88
CA ALA A 122 12.59 -22.68 0.17
C ALA A 122 11.07 -22.42 0.35
N VAL A 123 10.24 -23.46 0.22
CA VAL A 123 8.80 -23.38 0.46
C VAL A 123 8.50 -22.98 1.91
N ALA A 124 9.17 -23.59 2.88
CA ALA A 124 9.03 -23.25 4.29
C ALA A 124 9.41 -21.78 4.56
N PHE A 125 10.55 -21.33 4.05
CA PHE A 125 10.98 -19.93 4.16
C PHE A 125 9.94 -18.98 3.57
N ARG A 126 9.45 -19.28 2.36
CA ARG A 126 8.41 -18.50 1.68
C ARG A 126 7.13 -18.42 2.51
N MET A 127 6.66 -19.53 3.09
CA MET A 127 5.47 -19.53 3.95
C MET A 127 5.63 -18.58 5.15
N HIS A 128 6.78 -18.63 5.83
CA HIS A 128 7.07 -17.74 6.95
C HIS A 128 7.12 -16.27 6.51
N PHE A 129 7.78 -15.99 5.38
CA PHE A 129 7.85 -14.66 4.81
C PHE A 129 6.46 -14.09 4.48
N ILE A 130 5.60 -14.88 3.85
CA ILE A 130 4.23 -14.49 3.50
C ILE A 130 3.44 -14.14 4.76
N SER A 131 3.47 -15.01 5.77
CA SER A 131 2.80 -14.75 7.04
C SER A 131 3.30 -13.47 7.70
N ALA A 132 4.62 -13.26 7.74
CA ALA A 132 5.20 -12.04 8.28
C ALA A 132 4.79 -10.78 7.50
N ALA A 133 4.76 -10.84 6.17
CA ALA A 133 4.33 -9.73 5.32
C ALA A 133 2.87 -9.33 5.60
N TRP A 134 1.96 -10.30 5.69
CA TRP A 134 0.56 -10.04 6.03
C TRP A 134 0.40 -9.45 7.43
N ILE A 135 1.14 -9.93 8.42
CA ILE A 135 1.12 -9.38 9.78
C ILE A 135 1.59 -7.92 9.76
N LEU A 136 2.72 -7.62 9.12
CA LEU A 136 3.22 -6.26 8.98
C LEU A 136 2.22 -5.34 8.29
N PHE A 137 1.61 -5.81 7.20
CA PHE A 137 0.58 -5.06 6.48
C PHE A 137 -0.60 -4.71 7.39
N VAL A 138 -1.17 -5.69 8.09
CA VAL A 138 -2.31 -5.48 9.01
C VAL A 138 -1.92 -4.50 10.13
N LEU A 139 -0.74 -4.66 10.72
CA LEU A 139 -0.24 -3.71 11.74
C LEU A 139 -0.10 -2.29 11.18
N GLY A 140 0.39 -2.15 9.95
CA GLY A 140 0.47 -0.88 9.23
C GLY A 140 -0.91 -0.23 9.05
N GLN A 141 -1.91 -1.01 8.64
CA GLN A 141 -3.29 -0.54 8.46
C GLN A 141 -3.92 -0.11 9.80
N ILE A 142 -3.76 -0.90 10.86
CA ILE A 142 -4.27 -0.57 12.20
C ILE A 142 -3.65 0.74 12.69
N LEU A 143 -2.33 0.88 12.57
CA LEU A 143 -1.61 2.10 12.95
C LEU A 143 -2.10 3.32 12.16
N PHE A 144 -2.33 3.16 10.86
CA PHE A 144 -2.90 4.20 10.02
C PHE A 144 -4.31 4.62 10.45
N VAL A 145 -5.20 3.66 10.72
CA VAL A 145 -6.57 3.95 11.19
C VAL A 145 -6.55 4.68 12.53
N ILE A 146 -5.74 4.23 13.48
CA ILE A 146 -5.56 4.91 14.78
C ILE A 146 -5.07 6.34 14.57
N TYR A 147 -4.04 6.52 13.72
CA TYR A 147 -3.49 7.83 13.38
C TYR A 147 -4.56 8.74 12.76
N TYR A 148 -5.29 8.24 11.76
CA TYR A 148 -6.35 8.97 11.08
C TYR A 148 -7.44 9.45 12.06
N ILE A 149 -7.94 8.55 12.91
CA ILE A 149 -8.97 8.90 13.91
C ILE A 149 -8.45 9.97 14.88
N ARG A 150 -7.20 9.85 15.35
CA ARG A 150 -6.59 10.84 16.26
C ARG A 150 -6.55 12.23 15.63
N VAL A 151 -6.11 12.33 14.38
CA VAL A 151 -6.05 13.63 13.68
C VAL A 151 -7.44 14.23 13.48
N GLN A 152 -8.43 13.41 13.11
CA GLN A 152 -9.81 13.88 12.92
C GLN A 152 -10.46 14.38 14.21
N LYS A 153 -10.24 13.69 15.34
CA LYS A 153 -10.73 14.13 16.66
C LYS A 153 -10.17 15.50 17.05
N VAL A 154 -8.87 15.70 16.88
CA VAL A 154 -8.22 16.99 17.19
C VAL A 154 -8.82 18.12 16.34
N LYS A 155 -9.15 17.86 15.08
CA LYS A 155 -9.82 18.87 14.23
C LYS A 155 -11.18 19.28 14.79
N HIS A 156 -12.03 18.31 15.13
CA HIS A 156 -13.38 18.59 15.64
C HIS A 156 -13.38 19.35 16.97
N THR A 157 -12.35 19.19 17.81
CA THR A 157 -12.23 19.97 19.05
C THR A 157 -11.88 21.44 18.80
N ILE A 158 -11.24 21.77 17.67
CA ILE A 158 -10.73 23.12 17.37
C ILE A 158 -11.72 23.94 16.51
N SER A 159 -12.63 23.28 15.78
CA SER A 159 -13.68 23.92 14.98
C SER A 159 -15.06 23.36 15.32
N PRO A 160 -15.81 23.98 16.25
CA PRO A 160 -17.19 23.58 16.57
C PRO A 160 -18.17 23.88 15.44
#